data_AF-A0A2E5KT13-F1
#
_entry.id   AF-A0A2E5KT13-F1
#
_cell.length_a   1.000
_cell.length_b   1.000
_cell.length_c   1.000
_cell.angle_alpha   90.00
_cell.angle_beta   90.00
_cell.angle_gamma   90.00
#
_symmetry.space_group_name_H-M   'P 1'
#
loop_
_entity.id
_entity.type
_entity.pdbx_description
1 polymer ?
#
loop_
_entity_poly.entity_id
_entity_poly.type
_entity_poly.pdbx_seq_one_letter_code
_entity_poly.pdbx_strand_id
1 'polypeptide(L)' 'MGTFSIWHWLIVLAVVLILFGGRGKIPALMGDIAKGIKSFKKGMKEEGQADGEDAKVIDAEASAAARSDAEKDKATSG' A
#
# COMPACT_ATOMS: atom_id res chain seq x y z
N MET A 1 -24.97 20.07 16.05
CA MET A 1 -24.78 18.62 16.32
C MET A 1 -23.59 18.11 15.50
N GLY A 2 -22.38 18.59 15.84
CA GLY A 2 -21.13 18.24 15.16
C GLY A 2 -20.69 16.87 15.65
N THR A 3 -21.15 15.83 14.97
CA THR A 3 -20.85 14.44 15.26
C THR A 3 -19.34 14.23 15.11
N PHE A 4 -18.65 14.29 16.25
CA PHE A 4 -17.30 13.81 16.46
C PHE A 4 -16.21 14.61 15.74
N SER A 5 -15.71 15.63 16.46
CA SER A 5 -14.50 16.42 16.18
C SER A 5 -13.39 15.58 15.54
N ILE A 6 -12.62 16.15 14.61
CA ILE A 6 -11.48 15.52 13.92
C ILE A 6 -10.52 14.81 14.90
N TRP A 7 -10.42 15.33 16.12
CA TRP A 7 -9.69 14.72 17.22
C TRP A 7 -10.18 13.31 17.62
N HIS A 8 -11.49 13.06 17.59
CA HIS A 8 -12.05 11.74 17.83
C HIS A 8 -11.63 10.75 16.76
N TRP A 9 -11.66 11.16 15.48
CA TRP A 9 -11.22 10.31 14.38
C TRP A 9 -9.72 9.96 14.46
N LEU A 10 -8.87 10.90 14.91
CA LEU A 10 -7.46 10.60 15.18
C LEU A 10 -7.29 9.53 16.28
N ILE A 11 -8.03 9.65 17.37
CA ILE A 11 -7.97 8.69 18.50
C ILE A 11 -8.49 7.32 18.06
N VAL A 12 -9.60 7.26 17.34
CA VAL A 12 -10.16 6.00 16.81
C VAL A 12 -9.17 5.32 15.87
N LEU A 13 -8.54 6.08 14.97
CA LEU A 13 -7.56 5.54 14.03
C LEU A 13 -6.32 5.00 14.75
N ALA A 14 -5.84 5.68 15.80
CA ALA A 14 -4.75 5.19 16.64
C ALA A 14 -5.10 3.85 17.32
N VAL A 15 -6.31 3.72 17.88
CA VAL A 15 -6.77 2.47 18.52
C VAL A 15 -6.88 1.33 17.50
N VAL A 16 -7.42 1.60 16.31
CA VAL A 16 -7.51 0.62 15.22
C VAL A 16 -6.12 0.16 14.78
N LEU A 17 -5.16 1.08 14.62
CA LEU A 17 -3.78 0.73 14.29
C LEU A 17 -3.09 -0.06 15.41
N ILE A 18 -3.42 0.14 16.68
CA ILE A 18 -2.83 -0.67 17.76
C ILE A 18 -3.45 -2.07 17.79
N LEU A 19 -4.78 -2.21 17.62
CA LEU A 19 -5.45 -3.51 17.61
C LEU A 19 -5.12 -4.33 16.35
N PHE A 20 -5.07 -3.68 15.19
CA PHE A 20 -4.91 -4.35 13.90
C PHE A 20 -3.51 -4.17 13.29
N GLY A 21 -2.69 -3.24 13.78
CA GLY A 21 -1.31 -3.03 13.31
C GLY A 21 -0.31 -4.10 13.76
N GLY A 22 -0.76 -5.03 14.61
CA GLY A 22 -0.06 -6.29 14.84
C GLY A 22 -0.16 -7.24 13.63
N ARG A 23 1.01 -7.69 13.15
CA ARG A 23 1.23 -8.87 12.27
C ARG A 23 0.67 -8.82 10.83
N GLY A 24 1.04 -7.80 10.06
CA GLY A 24 1.20 -7.94 8.60
C GLY A 24 -0.07 -8.19 7.76
N LYS A 25 -1.26 -8.25 8.37
CA LYS A 25 -2.53 -8.46 7.66
C LYS A 25 -3.08 -7.18 7.04
N ILE A 26 -2.90 -6.01 7.68
CA ILE A 26 -3.28 -4.71 7.09
C ILE A 26 -2.45 -4.40 5.84
N PRO A 27 -1.11 -4.53 5.82
CA PRO A 27 -0.32 -4.20 4.63
C PRO A 27 -0.68 -5.08 3.41
N ALA A 28 -0.94 -6.37 3.61
CA ALA A 28 -1.34 -7.27 2.53
C ALA A 28 -2.73 -6.89 1.96
N LEU A 29 -3.74 -6.71 2.82
CA LEU A 29 -5.07 -6.26 2.39
C LEU A 29 -5.05 -4.86 1.79
N MET A 30 -4.24 -3.95 2.35
CA MET A 30 -4.07 -2.60 1.85
C MET A 30 -3.34 -2.59 0.49
N GLY A 31 -2.44 -3.54 0.25
CA GLY A 31 -1.79 -3.74 -1.05
C GLY A 31 -2.78 -4.20 -2.12
N ASP A 32 -3.65 -5.16 -1.79
CA ASP A 32 -4.64 -5.69 -2.73
C ASP A 32 -5.76 -4.68 -3.03
N ILE A 33 -6.24 -3.94 -2.01
CA ILE A 33 -7.21 -2.86 -2.23
C ILE A 33 -6.58 -1.69 -3.01
N ALA A 34 -5.30 -1.36 -2.75
CA ALA A 34 -4.60 -0.30 -3.49
C ALA A 34 -4.42 -0.67 -4.96
N LYS A 35 -4.10 -1.94 -5.28
CA LYS A 35 -4.04 -2.43 -6.66
C LYS A 35 -5.41 -2.34 -7.35
N GLY A 36 -6.48 -2.76 -6.69
CA GLY A 36 -7.85 -2.64 -7.22
C GLY A 36 -8.25 -1.20 -7.52
N ILE A 37 -8.02 -0.28 -6.58
CA ILE A 37 -8.31 1.15 -6.76
C ILE A 37 -7.40 1.78 -7.82
N LYS A 38 -6.13 1.37 -7.93
CA LYS A 38 -5.18 1.87 -8.94
C LYS A 38 -5.57 1.45 -10.35
N SER A 39 -5.98 0.19 -10.53
CA SER A 39 -6.49 -0.30 -11.82
C SER A 39 -7.82 0.37 -12.20
N PHE A 40 -8.70 0.60 -11.22
CA PHE A 40 -9.95 1.35 -11.44
C PHE A 40 -9.68 2.80 -11.86
N LYS A 41 -8.77 3.48 -11.16
CA LYS A 41 -8.37 4.85 -11.50
C LYS A 41 -7.65 4.92 -12.85
N LYS A 42 -6.81 3.94 -13.18
CA LYS A 42 -6.13 3.85 -14.47
C LYS A 42 -7.14 3.62 -15.60
N GLY A 43 -8.12 2.74 -15.42
CA GLY A 43 -9.21 2.53 -16.38
C GLY A 43 -10.06 3.78 -16.61
N MET A 44 -10.46 4.49 -15.54
CA MET A 44 -11.17 5.78 -15.68
C MET A 44 -10.30 6.88 -16.32
N LYS A 45 -8.98 6.85 -16.09
CA LYS A 45 -8.06 7.83 -16.69
C LYS A 45 -7.74 7.50 -18.15
N GLU A 46 -7.71 6.22 -18.53
CA GLU A 46 -7.56 5.77 -19.92
C GLU A 46 -8.78 6.13 -20.79
N GLU A 47 -10.00 6.15 -20.24
CA GLU A 47 -11.18 6.68 -20.96
C GLU A 47 -11.10 8.21 -21.20
N GLY A 48 -10.29 8.95 -20.44
CA GLY A 48 -10.10 10.39 -20.59
C GLY A 48 -8.76 10.81 -21.24
N GLN A 49 -7.81 9.90 -21.38
CA GLN A 49 -6.43 10.20 -21.78
C GLN A 49 -5.79 8.95 -22.38
N ALA A 50 -6.18 8.61 -23.60
CA ALA A 50 -5.41 7.70 -24.43
C ALA A 50 -4.10 8.40 -24.86
N ASP A 51 -3.06 8.32 -24.03
CA ASP A 51 -1.65 8.22 -24.46
C ASP A 51 -0.70 8.08 -23.25
N GLY A 52 0.23 7.13 -23.32
CA GLY A 52 1.56 7.28 -22.71
C GLY A 52 1.90 6.55 -21.39
N GLU A 53 2.53 5.38 -21.50
CA GLU A 53 3.81 5.04 -20.82
C GLU A 53 3.94 4.71 -19.31
N ASP A 54 3.01 5.00 -18.40
CA ASP A 54 3.31 4.90 -16.94
C ASP A 54 3.10 3.55 -16.23
N ALA A 55 2.74 2.47 -16.94
CA ALA A 55 2.47 1.17 -16.30
C ALA A 55 3.72 0.29 -16.08
N LYS A 56 4.86 0.59 -16.72
CA LYS A 56 6.01 -0.33 -16.78
C LYS A 56 7.02 -0.17 -15.64
N VAL A 57 7.03 0.96 -14.93
CA VAL A 57 8.06 1.27 -13.91
C VAL A 57 7.68 0.75 -12.51
N ILE A 58 6.39 0.69 -12.19
CA ILE A 58 5.90 0.37 -10.83
C ILE A 58 6.10 -1.10 -10.47
N ASP A 59 6.09 -2.00 -11.46
CA ASP A 59 6.24 -3.45 -11.23
C ASP A 59 7.71 -3.88 -11.04
N ALA A 60 8.66 -3.11 -11.60
CA ALA A 60 10.09 -3.42 -11.52
C ALA A 60 10.72 -3.11 -10.15
N GLU A 61 10.25 -2.06 -9.46
CA GLU A 61 10.82 -1.63 -8.17
C GLU A 61 10.35 -2.52 -7.00
N ALA A 62 9.08 -2.96 -7.03
CA ALA A 62 8.53 -3.85 -6.01
C ALA A 62 9.19 -5.24 -6.02
N SER A 63 9.64 -5.72 -7.18
CA SER A 63 10.38 -6.99 -7.30
C SER A 63 11.88 -6.86 -6.99
N ALA A 64 12.45 -5.65 -7.03
CA ALA A 64 13.86 -5.40 -6.69
C ALA A 64 14.07 -5.23 -5.17
N ALA A 65 13.13 -4.56 -4.48
CA ALA A 65 13.15 -4.40 -3.04
C ALA A 65 13.00 -5.75 -2.30
N ALA A 66 12.11 -6.63 -2.76
CA ALA A 66 11.89 -7.94 -2.14
C ALA A 66 13.07 -8.92 -2.27
N ARG A 67 13.98 -8.71 -3.24
CA ARG A 67 15.20 -9.53 -3.40
C ARG A 67 16.39 -9.02 -2.59
N SER A 68 16.39 -7.75 -2.19
CA SER A 68 17.51 -7.15 -1.46
C SER A 68 17.48 -7.45 0.04
N ASP A 69 16.28 -7.65 0.61
CA ASP A 69 16.11 -8.02 2.02
C ASP A 69 16.32 -9.51 2.30
N ALA A 70 16.22 -10.40 1.30
CA ALA A 70 16.37 -11.85 1.50
C ALA A 70 17.84 -12.35 1.40
N GLU A 71 18.75 -11.58 0.80
CA GLU A 71 20.17 -11.97 0.63
C GLU A 71 21.04 -11.58 1.84
N LYS A 72 20.66 -10.56 2.63
CA LYS A 72 21.52 -10.03 3.71
C LYS A 72 21.51 -10.84 5.01
N ASP A 73 20.48 -11.67 5.24
CA ASP A 73 20.38 -12.50 6.46
C ASP A 73 21.22 -13.79 6.41
N LYS A 74 21.72 -14.20 5.24
CA LYS A 74 22.49 -15.47 5.11
C LYS A 74 24.02 -15.28 5.13
N ALA A 75 24.52 -14.05 5.04
CA ALA A 75 25.95 -13.78 4.90
C ALA A 75 26.66 -13.36 6.21
N THR A 76 25.97 -13.35 7.36
CA THR A 76 26.54 -12.92 8.66
C THR A 76 26.43 -13.97 9.78
N SER A 77 26.05 -15.21 9.47
CA SER A 77 26.16 -16.33 10.41
C SER A 77 26.59 -17.60 9.65
N GLY A 78 27.89 -17.64 9.33
CA GLY A 78 28.58 -18.77 8.71
C GLY A 78 30.06 -18.63 8.97
#